data_AF-B8JB60-F1
#
_entry.id   AF-B8JB60-F1
#
_cell.length_a   1.000
_cell.length_b   1.000
_cell.length_c   1.000
_cell.angle_alpha   90.00
_cell.angle_beta   90.00
_cell.angle_gamma   90.00
#
_symmetry.space_group_name_H-M   'P 1'
#
loop_
_entity.id
_entity.type
_entity.pdbx_description
1 polymer ?
#
loop_
_entity_poly.entity_id
_entity_poly.type
_entity_poly.pdbx_seq_one_letter_code
_entity_poly.pdbx_strand_id
1 'polypeptide(L)'
;MSAAPRPSPVFVSDPDALSRLLDALAGERVLALDTESNSFHVYRERVCLLQLSTRAQDFVVDPISVDVRPLGEILCDGREVVLHGADYDVRCLHREYGWRIPRLFDTMIAARRLGRPGLGLSALVEAHFGVRLSKAFQRSDWGRRPLTPDQLAYASLDTHFLLPLFDLLTGELATRGALEEAWKESQRIASVVARERVFDPEGWRRIKGSRELDAPGKAVLRALWIAREDRARASDRPPFKVLGEPAMLEIARRRPATREALAAIPGVTPSVLGRMGETIAAALKAAG
;
A
#
# COMPACT_ATOMS: atom_id res chain seq x y z
N MET A 1 -4.03 8.10 -31.71
CA MET A 1 -2.66 7.95 -32.20
C MET A 1 -2.06 6.75 -31.49
N SER A 2 -1.57 5.75 -32.23
CA SER A 2 -0.95 4.57 -31.63
C SER A 2 0.35 5.02 -30.94
N ALA A 3 0.43 4.91 -29.62
CA ALA A 3 1.68 5.12 -28.91
C ALA A 3 2.73 4.15 -29.47
N ALA A 4 3.96 4.63 -29.66
CA ALA A 4 5.08 3.76 -30.01
C ALA A 4 5.17 2.60 -29.00
N PRO A 5 5.62 1.40 -29.43
CA PRO A 5 5.77 0.28 -28.52
C PRO A 5 6.71 0.68 -27.38
N ARG A 6 6.19 0.64 -26.15
CA ARG A 6 6.96 1.01 -24.95
C ARG A 6 8.08 -0.02 -24.76
N PRO A 7 9.31 0.41 -24.45
CA PRO A 7 10.35 -0.53 -24.06
C PRO A 7 9.90 -1.30 -22.81
N SER A 8 10.20 -2.60 -22.78
CA SER A 8 9.93 -3.41 -21.59
C SER A 8 10.77 -2.91 -20.41
N PRO A 9 10.25 -2.98 -19.17
CA PRO A 9 11.03 -2.61 -18.01
C PRO A 9 12.22 -3.55 -17.83
N VAL A 10 13.34 -3.02 -17.34
CA VAL A 10 14.48 -3.82 -16.92
C VAL A 10 14.17 -4.44 -15.57
N PHE A 11 14.10 -5.76 -15.51
CA PHE A 11 13.90 -6.48 -14.27
C PHE A 11 15.24 -6.68 -13.54
N VAL A 12 15.29 -6.29 -12.28
CA VAL A 12 16.50 -6.33 -11.44
C VAL A 12 16.28 -7.30 -10.30
N SER A 13 16.88 -8.49 -10.38
CA SER A 13 16.65 -9.58 -9.43
C SER A 13 17.93 -10.29 -8.97
N ASP A 14 19.08 -9.78 -9.37
CA ASP A 14 20.40 -10.31 -9.02
C ASP A 14 21.42 -9.16 -8.81
N PRO A 15 22.56 -9.44 -8.16
CA PRO A 15 23.56 -8.41 -7.86
C PRO A 15 24.14 -7.69 -9.08
N ASP A 16 24.32 -8.37 -10.22
CA ASP A 16 24.90 -7.76 -11.41
C ASP A 16 23.91 -6.79 -12.06
N ALA A 17 22.64 -7.18 -12.11
CA ALA A 17 21.55 -6.30 -12.54
C ALA A 17 21.40 -5.09 -11.61
N LEU A 18 21.57 -5.29 -10.30
CA LEU A 18 21.54 -4.19 -9.34
C LEU A 18 22.72 -3.24 -9.55
N SER A 19 23.94 -3.73 -9.78
CA SER A 19 25.09 -2.87 -10.09
C SER A 19 24.83 -2.01 -11.34
N ARG A 20 24.31 -2.62 -12.42
CA ARG A 20 23.96 -1.88 -13.64
C ARG A 20 22.86 -0.84 -13.41
N LEU A 21 21.88 -1.16 -12.55
CA LEU A 21 20.88 -0.18 -12.13
C LEU A 21 21.54 1.00 -11.42
N LEU A 22 22.39 0.76 -10.41
CA LEU A 22 23.06 1.83 -9.67
C LEU A 22 23.87 2.75 -10.60
N ASP A 23 24.61 2.17 -11.55
CA ASP A 23 25.36 2.93 -12.57
C ASP A 23 24.43 3.79 -13.43
N ALA A 24 23.29 3.24 -13.86
CA ALA A 24 22.29 3.96 -14.65
C ALA A 24 21.63 5.11 -13.85
N LEU A 25 21.47 4.95 -12.53
CA LEU A 25 20.87 5.98 -11.68
C LEU A 25 21.87 7.04 -11.21
N ALA A 26 23.18 6.77 -11.21
CA ALA A 26 24.18 7.64 -10.60
C ALA A 26 24.13 9.10 -11.10
N GLY A 27 23.92 9.30 -12.40
CA GLY A 27 23.85 10.63 -13.04
C GLY A 27 22.48 11.31 -13.03
N GLU A 28 21.43 10.62 -12.57
CA GLU A 28 20.05 11.10 -12.66
C GLU A 28 19.70 12.09 -11.55
N ARG A 29 19.30 13.30 -11.92
CA ARG A 29 18.95 14.35 -10.94
C ARG A 29 17.57 14.18 -10.32
N VAL A 30 16.67 13.51 -11.05
CA VAL A 30 15.29 13.27 -10.65
C VAL A 30 14.91 11.83 -11.02
N LEU A 31 14.31 11.12 -10.06
CA LEU A 31 13.86 9.75 -10.22
C LEU A 31 12.38 9.64 -9.85
N ALA A 32 11.63 8.77 -10.52
CA ALA A 32 10.33 8.33 -10.03
C ALA A 32 10.51 7.05 -9.22
N LEU A 33 9.74 6.90 -8.14
CA LEU A 33 9.71 5.72 -7.29
C LEU A 33 8.26 5.33 -6.98
N ASP A 34 8.00 4.03 -6.96
CA ASP A 34 6.79 3.45 -6.38
C ASP A 34 7.15 2.14 -5.67
N THR A 35 6.23 1.62 -4.84
CA THR A 35 6.43 0.35 -4.15
C THR A 35 5.20 -0.54 -4.22
N GLU A 36 5.42 -1.85 -4.31
CA GLU A 36 4.35 -2.84 -4.14
C GLU A 36 4.58 -3.67 -2.88
N SER A 37 3.53 -3.89 -2.11
CA SER A 37 3.58 -4.69 -0.86
C SER A 37 2.60 -5.88 -0.91
N ASN A 38 2.79 -6.84 -0.02
CA ASN A 38 1.90 -7.99 0.13
C ASN A 38 0.88 -7.84 1.29
N SER A 39 0.59 -6.60 1.72
CA SER A 39 -0.29 -6.28 2.86
C SER A 39 -1.71 -6.83 2.75
N PHE A 40 -2.19 -7.09 1.53
CA PHE A 40 -3.46 -7.77 1.30
C PHE A 40 -3.43 -9.26 1.62
N HIS A 41 -2.26 -9.87 1.83
CA HIS A 41 -2.07 -11.32 1.92
C HIS A 41 -1.46 -11.79 3.23
N VAL A 42 -0.62 -10.97 3.86
CA VAL A 42 0.05 -11.30 5.13
C VAL A 42 -0.19 -10.25 6.23
N TYR A 43 0.04 -10.62 7.49
CA TYR A 43 -0.07 -9.67 8.61
C TYR A 43 1.20 -8.82 8.73
N ARG A 44 2.37 -9.45 8.62
CA ARG A 44 3.68 -8.80 8.56
C ARG A 44 4.02 -8.51 7.10
N GLU A 45 3.44 -7.42 6.60
CA GLU A 45 3.71 -6.95 5.24
C GLU A 45 5.19 -6.63 5.03
N ARG A 46 5.63 -6.77 3.79
CA ARG A 46 6.95 -6.36 3.30
C ARG A 46 6.83 -5.72 1.93
N VAL A 47 7.81 -4.90 1.58
CA VAL A 47 8.03 -4.38 0.24
C VAL A 47 8.45 -5.55 -0.65
N CYS A 48 7.68 -5.76 -1.70
CA CYS A 48 7.82 -6.89 -2.61
C CYS A 48 8.37 -6.48 -3.97
N LEU A 49 8.20 -5.21 -4.37
CA LEU A 49 8.85 -4.60 -5.53
C LEU A 49 9.15 -3.12 -5.25
N LEU A 50 10.20 -2.63 -5.91
CA LEU A 50 10.47 -1.21 -6.09
C LEU A 50 10.43 -0.92 -7.58
N GLN A 51 9.66 0.08 -7.99
CA GLN A 51 9.64 0.54 -9.38
C GLN A 51 10.38 1.86 -9.46
N LEU A 52 11.27 1.99 -10.43
CA LEU A 52 12.07 3.19 -10.64
C LEU A 52 11.98 3.59 -12.10
N SER A 53 11.73 4.86 -12.37
CA SER A 53 11.88 5.40 -13.72
C SER A 53 12.85 6.56 -13.74
N THR A 54 13.76 6.52 -14.71
CA THR A 54 14.49 7.70 -15.17
C THR A 54 13.73 8.31 -16.34
N ARG A 55 14.30 9.34 -16.97
CA ARG A 55 13.73 9.89 -18.22
C ARG A 55 13.85 8.92 -19.40
N ALA A 56 14.75 7.94 -19.33
CA ALA A 56 15.08 7.06 -20.43
C ALA A 56 14.60 5.62 -20.24
N GLN A 57 14.50 5.14 -19.01
CA GLN A 57 14.32 3.72 -18.72
C GLN A 57 13.48 3.47 -17.47
N ASP A 58 12.61 2.46 -17.55
CA ASP A 58 11.88 1.92 -16.41
C ASP A 58 12.57 0.66 -15.87
N PHE A 59 12.57 0.53 -14.55
CA PHE A 59 13.15 -0.58 -13.81
C PHE A 59 12.12 -1.14 -12.82
N VAL A 60 12.09 -2.47 -12.70
CA VAL A 60 11.33 -3.17 -11.66
C VAL A 60 12.33 -4.00 -10.87
N VAL A 61 12.51 -3.65 -9.60
CA VAL A 61 13.49 -4.26 -8.71
C VAL A 61 12.81 -5.23 -7.77
N ASP A 62 13.37 -6.43 -7.64
CA ASP A 62 12.92 -7.49 -6.77
C ASP A 62 13.73 -7.54 -5.46
N PRO A 63 13.30 -6.84 -4.39
CA PRO A 63 13.98 -6.86 -3.10
C PRO A 63 13.93 -8.21 -2.38
N ILE A 64 13.10 -9.16 -2.85
CA ILE A 64 13.06 -10.52 -2.28
C ILE A 64 14.25 -11.35 -2.80
N SER A 65 14.70 -11.07 -4.03
CA SER A 65 15.75 -11.85 -4.69
C SER A 65 17.15 -11.25 -4.55
N VAL A 66 17.27 -9.93 -4.37
CA VAL A 66 18.56 -9.22 -4.23
C VAL A 66 18.53 -8.22 -3.07
N ASP A 67 19.66 -8.04 -2.38
CA ASP A 67 19.80 -7.02 -1.34
C ASP A 67 19.84 -5.61 -1.95
N VAL A 68 18.72 -4.90 -1.81
CA VAL A 68 18.53 -3.57 -2.40
C VAL A 68 19.11 -2.44 -1.56
N ARG A 69 19.70 -2.69 -0.38
CA ARG A 69 20.26 -1.64 0.50
C ARG A 69 21.13 -0.59 -0.21
N PRO A 70 21.98 -0.94 -1.20
CA PRO A 70 22.77 0.04 -1.95
C PRO A 70 21.92 1.11 -2.68
N LEU A 71 20.66 0.83 -3.05
CA LEU A 71 19.77 1.85 -3.64
C LEU A 71 19.50 3.00 -2.66
N GLY A 72 19.60 2.77 -1.35
CA GLY A 72 19.49 3.82 -0.35
C GLY A 72 20.56 4.90 -0.49
N GLU A 73 21.75 4.55 -0.98
CA GLU A 73 22.82 5.53 -1.22
C GLU A 73 22.44 6.53 -2.32
N ILE A 74 21.56 6.15 -3.24
CA ILE A 74 21.06 6.99 -4.33
C ILE A 74 19.78 7.70 -3.91
N LEU A 75 18.81 6.97 -3.33
CA LEU A 75 17.50 7.52 -2.99
C LEU A 75 17.52 8.49 -1.80
N CYS A 76 18.56 8.42 -0.97
CA CYS A 76 18.71 9.25 0.23
C CYS A 76 19.76 10.37 0.09
N ASP A 77 20.41 10.54 -1.06
CA ASP A 77 21.53 11.48 -1.24
C ASP A 77 21.15 12.97 -1.39
N GLY A 78 19.85 13.28 -1.44
CA GLY A 78 19.37 14.65 -1.64
C GLY A 78 18.86 14.96 -3.05
N ARG A 79 18.95 14.01 -4.00
CA ARG A 79 18.31 14.15 -5.32
C ARG A 79 16.79 14.17 -5.22
N GLU A 80 16.15 14.68 -6.27
CA GLU A 80 14.69 14.71 -6.32
C GLU A 80 14.14 13.31 -6.57
N VAL A 81 13.21 12.86 -5.72
CA VAL A 81 12.52 11.60 -5.91
C VAL A 81 11.02 11.87 -5.91
N VAL A 82 10.38 11.51 -7.02
CA VAL A 82 8.96 11.74 -7.27
C VAL A 82 8.18 10.48 -6.93
N LEU A 83 7.15 10.64 -6.12
CA LEU A 83 6.19 9.58 -5.79
C LEU A 83 4.75 10.09 -6.04
N HIS A 84 3.78 9.19 -5.96
CA HIS A 84 2.36 9.52 -6.05
C HIS A 84 1.58 8.98 -4.84
N GLY A 85 1.14 9.84 -3.93
CA GLY A 85 0.46 9.38 -2.72
C GLY A 85 1.39 8.66 -1.74
N ALA A 86 2.58 9.24 -1.52
CA ALA A 86 3.78 8.58 -1.00
C ALA A 86 3.74 8.18 0.49
N ASP A 87 2.65 8.46 1.20
CA ASP A 87 2.57 8.29 2.66
C ASP A 87 2.80 6.84 3.10
N TYR A 88 2.24 5.88 2.35
CA TYR A 88 2.40 4.47 2.65
C TYR A 88 3.79 3.97 2.24
N ASP A 89 4.29 4.37 1.07
CA ASP A 89 5.61 3.99 0.54
C ASP A 89 6.73 4.43 1.47
N VAL A 90 6.73 5.69 1.90
CA VAL A 90 7.74 6.24 2.83
C VAL A 90 7.77 5.46 4.13
N ARG A 91 6.61 5.08 4.68
CA ARG A 91 6.55 4.24 5.89
C ARG A 91 7.10 2.84 5.64
N CYS A 92 6.80 2.24 4.49
CA CYS A 92 7.28 0.90 4.15
C CYS A 92 8.81 0.89 3.98
N LEU A 93 9.35 1.84 3.20
CA LEU A 93 10.79 1.97 2.94
C LEU A 93 11.56 2.28 4.24
N HIS A 94 11.03 3.16 5.09
CA HIS A 94 11.65 3.45 6.38
C HIS A 94 11.64 2.24 7.32
N ARG A 95 10.52 1.52 7.41
CA ARG A 95 10.39 0.32 8.25
C ARG A 95 11.34 -0.79 7.83
N GLU A 96 11.50 -1.01 6.53
CA GLU A 96 12.21 -2.17 5.99
C GLU A 96 13.70 -1.92 5.78
N TYR A 97 14.06 -0.71 5.34
CA TYR A 97 15.43 -0.38 4.96
C TYR A 97 16.02 0.80 5.75
N GLY A 98 15.22 1.48 6.58
CA GLY A 98 15.65 2.69 7.28
C GLY A 98 15.77 3.92 6.38
N TRP A 99 15.39 3.83 5.11
CA TRP A 99 15.55 4.89 4.13
C TRP A 99 14.68 6.10 4.45
N ARG A 100 15.23 7.29 4.21
CA ARG A 100 14.53 8.57 4.26
C ARG A 100 14.84 9.32 2.98
N ILE A 101 13.82 9.79 2.29
CA ILE A 101 13.95 10.44 0.99
C ILE A 101 13.84 11.95 1.20
N PRO A 102 14.95 12.68 1.43
CA PRO A 102 14.91 14.06 1.93
C PRO A 102 14.29 15.05 0.93
N ARG A 103 14.42 14.81 -0.37
CA ARG A 103 13.83 15.61 -1.45
C ARG A 103 12.73 14.86 -2.21
N LEU A 104 11.75 14.39 -1.46
CA LEU A 104 10.53 13.80 -2.01
C LEU A 104 9.58 14.86 -2.56
N PHE A 105 9.03 14.63 -3.75
CA PHE A 105 7.89 15.36 -4.29
C PHE A 105 6.70 14.43 -4.53
N ASP A 106 5.52 14.78 -4.00
CA ASP A 106 4.31 13.98 -4.17
C ASP A 106 3.38 14.63 -5.21
N THR A 107 3.21 13.95 -6.34
CA THR A 107 2.34 14.43 -7.42
C THR A 107 0.85 14.45 -7.06
N MET A 108 0.39 13.65 -6.08
CA MET A 108 -0.98 13.69 -5.58
C MET A 108 -1.23 14.97 -4.79
N ILE A 109 -0.25 15.44 -4.00
CA ILE A 109 -0.31 16.74 -3.31
C ILE A 109 -0.39 17.86 -4.35
N ALA A 110 0.48 17.83 -5.36
CA ALA A 110 0.50 18.82 -6.41
C ALA A 110 -0.83 18.89 -7.18
N ALA A 111 -1.39 17.74 -7.55
CA ALA A 111 -2.70 17.64 -8.20
C ALA A 111 -3.83 18.19 -7.32
N ARG A 112 -3.81 17.90 -6.02
CA ARG A 112 -4.79 18.43 -5.06
C ARG A 112 -4.73 19.96 -4.96
N ARG A 113 -3.51 20.51 -4.90
CA ARG A 113 -3.29 21.97 -4.88
C ARG A 113 -3.74 22.66 -6.16
N LEU A 114 -3.58 22.00 -7.30
CA LEU A 114 -4.05 22.51 -8.58
C LEU A 114 -5.57 22.36 -8.78
N GLY A 115 -6.28 21.72 -7.83
CA GLY A 115 -7.73 21.52 -7.88
C GLY A 115 -8.15 20.47 -8.90
N ARG A 116 -7.32 19.46 -9.17
CA ARG A 116 -7.66 18.38 -10.10
C ARG A 116 -8.88 17.58 -9.61
N PRO A 117 -9.84 17.22 -10.49
CA PRO A 117 -11.03 16.48 -10.08
C PRO A 117 -10.74 15.03 -9.69
N GLY A 118 -9.75 14.40 -10.35
CA GLY A 118 -9.24 13.07 -10.01
C GLY A 118 -7.83 13.16 -9.47
N LEU A 119 -7.59 12.60 -8.28
CA LEU A 119 -6.29 12.69 -7.62
C LEU A 119 -5.42 11.44 -7.78
N GLY A 120 -6.00 10.29 -8.09
CA GLY A 120 -5.23 9.05 -8.25
C GLY A 120 -4.44 9.01 -9.55
N LEU A 121 -3.32 8.28 -9.56
CA LEU A 121 -2.37 8.22 -10.67
C LEU A 121 -3.07 7.91 -12.01
N SER A 122 -3.90 6.86 -12.05
CA SER A 122 -4.65 6.49 -13.26
C SER A 122 -5.52 7.62 -13.81
N ALA A 123 -6.13 8.45 -12.95
CA ALA A 123 -6.97 9.55 -13.38
C ALA A 123 -6.13 10.70 -13.96
N LEU A 124 -4.98 10.99 -13.34
CA LEU A 124 -4.05 12.00 -13.84
C LEU A 124 -3.41 11.58 -15.15
N VAL A 125 -3.00 10.32 -15.25
CA VAL A 125 -2.39 9.76 -16.47
C VAL A 125 -3.39 9.75 -17.63
N GLU A 126 -4.65 9.36 -17.38
CA GLU A 126 -5.70 9.43 -18.41
C GLU A 126 -5.97 10.89 -18.83
N ALA A 127 -6.07 11.81 -17.88
CA ALA A 127 -6.38 13.21 -18.17
C ALA A 127 -5.26 13.94 -18.94
N HIS A 128 -4.00 13.66 -18.64
CA HIS A 128 -2.85 14.38 -19.21
C HIS A 128 -2.18 13.68 -20.39
N PHE A 129 -2.27 12.35 -20.47
CA PHE A 129 -1.60 11.56 -21.51
C PHE A 129 -2.58 10.73 -22.35
N GLY A 130 -3.87 10.70 -22.02
CA GLY A 130 -4.87 9.89 -22.74
C GLY A 130 -4.69 8.39 -22.56
N VAL A 131 -3.89 7.96 -21.57
CA VAL A 131 -3.57 6.55 -21.31
C VAL A 131 -4.39 6.03 -20.14
N ARG A 132 -5.11 4.92 -20.35
CA ARG A 132 -5.84 4.23 -19.30
C ARG A 132 -4.96 3.18 -18.65
N LEU A 133 -4.60 3.40 -17.40
CA LEU A 133 -3.90 2.39 -16.60
C LEU A 133 -4.88 1.27 -16.21
N SER A 134 -4.40 0.03 -16.33
CA SER A 134 -5.15 -1.15 -15.89
C SER A 134 -5.28 -1.14 -14.36
N LYS A 135 -6.29 -1.83 -13.84
CA LYS A 135 -6.45 -2.11 -12.40
C LYS A 135 -6.26 -3.60 -12.07
N ALA A 136 -5.84 -4.40 -13.05
CA ALA A 136 -5.85 -5.86 -12.96
C ALA A 136 -4.98 -6.41 -11.84
N PHE A 137 -3.84 -5.77 -11.54
CA PHE A 137 -2.85 -6.29 -10.58
C PHE A 137 -2.78 -5.51 -9.25
N GLN A 138 -3.66 -4.53 -9.02
CA GLN A 138 -3.68 -3.75 -7.77
C GLN A 138 -3.84 -4.61 -6.49
N ARG A 139 -4.43 -5.80 -6.62
CA ARG A 139 -4.62 -6.76 -5.50
C ARG A 139 -3.80 -8.05 -5.69
N SER A 140 -2.83 -8.03 -6.60
CA SER A 140 -1.92 -9.14 -6.85
C SER A 140 -1.20 -9.55 -5.57
N ASP A 141 -0.81 -10.82 -5.47
CA ASP A 141 0.09 -11.27 -4.42
C ASP A 141 1.54 -11.06 -4.88
N TRP A 142 2.01 -9.82 -4.70
CA TRP A 142 3.35 -9.40 -5.07
C TRP A 142 4.46 -10.14 -4.31
N GLY A 143 4.13 -10.88 -3.24
CA GLY A 143 5.08 -11.75 -2.55
C GLY A 143 5.37 -13.06 -3.28
N ARG A 144 4.60 -13.43 -4.30
CA ARG A 144 4.78 -14.67 -5.06
C ARG A 144 5.85 -14.53 -6.15
N ARG A 145 6.55 -15.62 -6.41
CA ARG A 145 7.53 -15.75 -7.48
C ARG A 145 7.28 -17.04 -8.28
N PRO A 146 7.64 -17.08 -9.57
CA PRO A 146 8.14 -15.96 -10.39
C PRO A 146 7.04 -14.91 -10.69
N LEU A 147 7.45 -13.69 -11.01
CA LEU A 147 6.54 -12.68 -11.55
C LEU A 147 6.29 -12.94 -13.04
N THR A 148 5.06 -12.73 -13.48
CA THR A 148 4.70 -12.84 -14.90
C THR A 148 5.13 -11.59 -15.69
N PRO A 149 5.34 -11.69 -17.01
CA PRO A 149 5.62 -10.52 -17.84
C PRO A 149 4.56 -9.41 -17.71
N ASP A 150 3.28 -9.77 -17.59
CA ASP A 150 2.19 -8.83 -17.42
C ASP A 150 2.25 -8.09 -16.07
N GLN A 151 2.67 -8.77 -15.00
CA GLN A 151 2.90 -8.14 -13.70
C GLN A 151 4.05 -7.14 -13.76
N LEU A 152 5.16 -7.47 -14.44
CA LEU A 152 6.29 -6.57 -14.62
C LEU A 152 5.89 -5.34 -15.44
N ALA A 153 5.17 -5.54 -16.55
CA ALA A 153 4.70 -4.47 -17.40
C ALA A 153 3.63 -3.58 -16.74
N TYR A 154 2.82 -4.16 -15.84
CA TYR A 154 1.89 -3.41 -15.00
C TYR A 154 2.65 -2.55 -14.00
N ALA A 155 3.54 -3.15 -13.21
CA ALA A 155 4.28 -2.46 -12.16
C ALA A 155 5.05 -1.26 -12.71
N SER A 156 5.70 -1.41 -13.87
CA SER A 156 6.49 -0.31 -14.44
C SER A 156 5.65 0.92 -14.81
N LEU A 157 4.34 0.76 -15.04
CA LEU A 157 3.46 1.88 -15.38
C LEU A 157 3.22 2.85 -14.22
N ASP A 158 3.41 2.40 -12.98
CA ASP A 158 3.18 3.23 -11.79
C ASP A 158 4.25 4.34 -11.65
N THR A 159 5.41 4.18 -12.29
CA THR A 159 6.49 5.19 -12.33
C THR A 159 6.74 5.81 -13.71
N HIS A 160 6.42 5.09 -14.80
CA HIS A 160 6.69 5.53 -16.17
C HIS A 160 6.22 6.96 -16.49
N PHE A 161 4.98 7.29 -16.10
CA PHE A 161 4.38 8.60 -16.39
C PHE A 161 4.66 9.65 -15.31
N LEU A 162 5.33 9.26 -14.22
CA LEU A 162 5.40 10.07 -13.02
C LEU A 162 6.34 11.26 -13.18
N LEU A 163 7.44 11.09 -13.92
CA LEU A 163 8.37 12.18 -14.24
C LEU A 163 7.79 13.20 -15.23
N PRO A 164 7.15 12.80 -16.37
CA PRO A 164 6.39 13.75 -17.19
C PRO A 164 5.27 14.46 -16.43
N LEU A 165 4.58 13.74 -15.54
CA LEU A 165 3.53 14.33 -14.71
C LEU A 165 4.11 15.35 -13.71
N PHE A 166 5.26 15.05 -13.12
CA PHE A 166 5.99 15.97 -12.26
C PHE A 166 6.33 17.28 -12.96
N ASP A 167 6.87 17.24 -14.18
CA ASP A 167 7.18 18.46 -14.95
C ASP A 167 5.94 19.32 -15.20
N LEU A 168 4.85 18.68 -15.61
CA LEU A 168 3.58 19.36 -15.89
C LEU A 168 3.03 20.04 -14.63
N LEU A 169 2.95 19.29 -13.52
CA LEU A 169 2.36 19.80 -12.28
C LEU A 169 3.24 20.88 -11.64
N THR A 170 4.56 20.72 -11.65
CA THR A 170 5.48 21.72 -11.09
C THR A 170 5.52 22.99 -11.92
N GLY A 171 5.47 22.88 -13.26
CA GLY A 171 5.35 24.03 -14.16
C GLY A 171 4.08 24.86 -13.89
N GLU A 172 2.93 24.19 -13.78
CA GLU A 172 1.66 24.86 -13.47
C GLU A 172 1.66 25.49 -12.06
N LEU A 173 2.21 24.80 -11.07
CA LEU A 173 2.33 25.32 -9.71
C LEU A 173 3.24 26.55 -9.67
N ALA A 174 4.33 26.57 -10.45
CA ALA A 174 5.23 27.72 -10.55
C ALA A 174 4.52 28.94 -11.13
N THR A 175 3.74 28.77 -12.21
CA THR A 175 2.93 29.85 -12.80
C THR A 175 1.92 30.43 -11.80
N ARG A 176 1.40 29.60 -10.89
CA ARG A 176 0.44 30.01 -9.84
C ARG A 176 1.11 30.48 -8.54
N GLY A 177 2.44 30.49 -8.46
CA GLY A 177 3.17 30.85 -7.24
C GLY A 177 2.91 29.91 -6.05
N ALA A 178 2.59 28.64 -6.32
CA ALA A 178 2.20 27.64 -5.30
C ALA A 178 3.16 26.44 -5.22
N LEU A 179 4.29 26.49 -5.94
CA LEU A 179 5.26 25.40 -6.03
C LEU A 179 5.97 25.14 -4.70
N GLU A 180 6.38 26.21 -4.01
CA GLU A 180 7.10 26.12 -2.74
C GLU A 180 6.25 25.45 -1.65
N GLU A 181 4.95 25.77 -1.60
CA GLU A 181 4.02 25.15 -0.66
C GLU A 181 3.80 23.66 -0.95
N ALA A 182 3.80 23.26 -2.23
CA ALA A 182 3.71 21.85 -2.62
C ALA A 182 4.96 21.07 -2.18
N TRP A 183 6.15 21.66 -2.32
CA TRP A 183 7.39 21.08 -1.79
C TRP A 183 7.35 20.95 -0.27
N LYS A 184 6.96 22.00 0.46
CA LYS A 184 6.82 21.97 1.92
C LYS A 184 5.87 20.89 2.40
N GLU A 185 4.74 20.69 1.71
CA GLU A 185 3.79 19.64 2.07
C GLU A 185 4.32 18.24 1.76
N SER A 186 5.02 18.07 0.62
CA SER A 186 5.70 16.81 0.28
C SER A 186 6.80 16.46 1.29
N GLN A 187 7.55 17.45 1.77
CA GLN A 187 8.57 17.28 2.82
C GLN A 187 7.99 16.79 4.15
N ARG A 188 6.75 17.17 4.49
CA ARG A 188 6.09 16.63 5.70
C ARG A 188 5.89 15.12 5.59
N ILE A 189 5.51 14.63 4.41
CA ILE A 189 5.43 13.19 4.14
C ILE A 189 6.82 12.54 4.24
N ALA A 190 7.85 13.14 3.64
CA ALA A 190 9.22 12.63 3.71
C ALA A 190 9.75 12.47 5.15
N SER A 191 9.31 13.34 6.06
CA SER A 191 9.71 13.32 7.48
C SER A 191 9.02 12.23 8.31
N VAL A 192 8.03 11.54 7.74
CA VAL A 192 7.27 10.50 8.42
C VAL A 192 8.19 9.32 8.74
N VAL A 193 8.32 9.04 10.03
CA VAL A 193 9.00 7.84 10.53
C VAL A 193 7.96 6.76 10.76
N ALA A 194 8.21 5.56 10.24
CA ALA A 194 7.37 4.40 10.53
C ALA A 194 7.41 4.13 12.03
N ARG A 195 6.22 4.15 12.65
CA ARG A 195 6.05 3.68 14.02
C ARG A 195 5.55 2.26 13.96
N GLU A 196 6.01 1.42 14.89
CA GLU A 196 5.46 0.08 15.03
C GLU A 196 3.95 0.16 15.21
N ARG A 197 3.21 -0.69 14.50
CA ARG A 197 1.75 -0.72 14.59
C ARG A 197 1.36 -1.29 15.94
N VAL A 198 1.10 -0.41 16.90
CA VAL A 198 0.56 -0.80 18.20
C VAL A 198 -0.93 -1.11 18.02
N PHE A 199 -1.31 -2.34 18.34
CA PHE A 199 -2.71 -2.74 18.37
C PHE A 199 -3.46 -1.96 19.47
N ASP A 200 -4.58 -1.35 19.10
CA ASP A 200 -5.48 -0.64 20.01
C ASP A 200 -6.61 -1.59 20.47
N PRO A 201 -6.59 -2.07 21.73
CA PRO A 201 -7.62 -2.98 22.22
C PRO A 201 -9.03 -2.39 22.26
N GLU A 202 -9.17 -1.06 22.26
CA GLU A 202 -10.45 -0.35 22.23
C GLU A 202 -10.85 0.11 20.82
N GLY A 203 -10.07 -0.26 19.80
CA GLY A 203 -10.30 0.10 18.40
C GLY A 203 -11.66 -0.36 17.86
N TRP A 204 -12.26 -1.40 18.46
CA TRP A 204 -13.61 -1.88 18.15
C TRP A 204 -14.68 -0.78 18.22
N ARG A 205 -14.48 0.27 19.03
CA ARG A 205 -15.42 1.41 19.17
C ARG A 205 -15.51 2.28 17.92
N ARG A 206 -14.52 2.18 17.02
CA ARG A 206 -14.50 2.88 15.72
C ARG A 206 -15.28 2.13 14.64
N ILE A 207 -15.63 0.85 14.86
CA ILE A 207 -16.45 0.09 13.92
C ILE A 207 -17.83 0.74 13.82
N LYS A 208 -18.24 1.06 12.59
CA LYS A 208 -19.57 1.61 12.31
C LYS A 208 -20.66 0.65 12.81
N GLY A 209 -21.60 1.16 13.60
CA GLY A 209 -22.67 0.36 14.24
C GLY A 209 -22.32 -0.20 15.63
N SER A 210 -21.07 -0.11 16.09
CA SER A 210 -20.66 -0.59 17.43
C SER A 210 -21.41 0.11 18.58
N ARG A 211 -21.81 1.36 18.38
CA ARG A 211 -22.52 2.18 19.38
C ARG A 211 -23.94 1.69 19.66
N GLU A 212 -24.58 1.09 18.66
CA GLU A 212 -25.96 0.58 18.69
C GLU A 212 -26.09 -0.74 19.48
N LEU A 213 -24.97 -1.41 19.76
CA LEU A 213 -24.97 -2.65 20.54
C LEU A 213 -25.30 -2.37 22.01
N ASP A 214 -26.03 -3.31 22.62
CA ASP A 214 -26.21 -3.38 24.07
C ASP A 214 -24.90 -3.74 24.78
N ALA A 215 -24.90 -3.71 26.13
CA ALA A 215 -23.69 -4.00 26.90
C ALA A 215 -23.11 -5.41 26.63
N PRO A 216 -23.92 -6.49 26.57
CA PRO A 216 -23.45 -7.81 26.15
C PRO A 216 -22.86 -7.81 24.73
N GLY A 217 -23.53 -7.20 23.75
CA GLY A 217 -23.03 -7.12 22.38
C GLY A 217 -21.70 -6.37 22.29
N LYS A 218 -21.52 -5.29 23.06
CA LYS A 218 -20.24 -4.57 23.16
C LYS A 218 -19.14 -5.47 23.74
N ALA A 219 -19.44 -6.29 24.74
CA ALA A 219 -18.49 -7.26 25.30
C ALA A 219 -18.07 -8.31 24.26
N VAL A 220 -19.03 -8.89 23.52
CA VAL A 220 -18.75 -9.83 22.43
C VAL A 220 -17.89 -9.16 21.36
N LEU A 221 -18.27 -7.97 20.89
CA LEU A 221 -17.54 -7.26 19.83
C LEU A 221 -16.08 -6.98 20.24
N ARG A 222 -15.85 -6.54 21.48
CA ARG A 222 -14.53 -6.32 22.04
C ARG A 222 -13.71 -7.62 22.11
N ALA A 223 -14.31 -8.70 22.59
CA ALA A 223 -13.64 -10.00 22.65
C ALA A 223 -13.24 -10.50 21.25
N LEU A 224 -14.14 -10.39 20.26
CA LEU A 224 -13.86 -10.75 18.88
C LEU A 224 -12.76 -9.86 18.26
N TRP A 225 -12.72 -8.57 18.60
CA TRP A 225 -11.70 -7.64 18.12
C TRP A 225 -10.30 -8.05 18.55
N ILE A 226 -10.12 -8.37 19.84
CA ILE A 226 -8.86 -8.82 20.41
C ILE A 226 -8.48 -10.19 19.83
N ALA A 227 -9.40 -11.16 19.86
CA ALA A 227 -9.17 -12.50 19.34
C ALA A 227 -8.79 -12.52 17.85
N ARG A 228 -9.42 -11.65 17.05
CA ARG A 228 -9.10 -11.51 15.62
C ARG A 228 -7.66 -11.06 15.43
N GLU A 229 -7.20 -10.10 16.23
CA GLU A 229 -5.82 -9.61 16.14
C GLU A 229 -4.81 -10.71 16.47
N ASP A 230 -5.02 -11.42 17.58
CA ASP A 230 -4.13 -12.51 17.99
C ASP A 230 -4.05 -13.60 16.92
N ARG A 231 -5.21 -13.98 16.35
CA ARG A 231 -5.28 -14.96 15.27
C ARG A 231 -4.62 -14.44 13.98
N ALA A 232 -4.81 -13.17 13.65
CA ALA A 232 -4.20 -12.54 12.48
C ALA A 232 -2.68 -12.56 12.58
N ARG A 233 -2.14 -12.20 13.74
CA ARG A 233 -0.71 -12.26 14.04
C ARG A 233 -0.16 -13.68 14.02
N ALA A 234 -0.85 -14.63 14.66
CA ALA A 234 -0.40 -16.02 14.75
C ALA A 234 -0.42 -16.76 13.41
N SER A 235 -1.38 -16.45 12.55
CA SER A 235 -1.53 -17.08 11.23
C SER A 235 -0.88 -16.29 10.09
N ASP A 236 -0.21 -15.19 10.40
CA ASP A 236 0.33 -14.21 9.46
C ASP A 236 -0.66 -13.84 8.35
N ARG A 237 -1.88 -13.46 8.74
CA ARG A 237 -2.97 -13.09 7.82
C ARG A 237 -3.52 -11.71 8.16
N PRO A 238 -3.93 -10.92 7.17
CA PRO A 238 -4.61 -9.66 7.43
C PRO A 238 -5.87 -9.87 8.29
N PRO A 239 -6.15 -9.01 9.28
CA PRO A 239 -7.30 -9.17 10.18
C PRO A 239 -8.64 -9.34 9.45
N PHE A 240 -8.85 -8.62 8.34
CA PHE A 240 -10.07 -8.73 7.55
C PHE A 240 -10.25 -10.08 6.84
N LYS A 241 -9.15 -10.83 6.59
CA LYS A 241 -9.18 -12.22 6.08
C LYS A 241 -9.37 -13.25 7.18
N VAL A 242 -9.23 -12.88 8.46
CA VAL A 242 -9.52 -13.74 9.61
C VAL A 242 -11.02 -13.69 9.93
N LEU A 243 -11.54 -12.49 10.18
CA LEU A 243 -12.96 -12.23 10.43
C LEU A 243 -13.29 -10.77 10.07
N GLY A 244 -14.20 -10.57 9.11
CA GLY A 244 -14.59 -9.23 8.67
C GLY A 244 -15.39 -8.47 9.72
N GLU A 245 -15.22 -7.15 9.76
CA GLU A 245 -15.94 -6.28 10.71
C GLU A 245 -17.48 -6.39 10.62
N PRO A 246 -18.10 -6.47 9.42
CA PRO A 246 -19.55 -6.67 9.31
C PRO A 246 -20.01 -7.97 9.99
N ALA A 247 -19.25 -9.06 9.84
CA ALA A 247 -19.56 -10.34 10.48
C ALA A 247 -19.38 -10.27 12.01
N MET A 248 -18.32 -9.61 12.50
CA MET A 248 -18.14 -9.39 13.95
C MET A 248 -19.33 -8.65 14.56
N LEU A 249 -19.78 -7.58 13.89
CA LEU A 249 -20.90 -6.77 14.35
C LEU A 249 -22.20 -7.60 14.39
N GLU A 250 -22.43 -8.41 13.37
CA GLU A 250 -23.63 -9.24 13.29
C GLU A 250 -23.63 -10.38 14.32
N ILE A 251 -22.47 -11.00 14.58
CA ILE A 251 -22.30 -11.98 15.66
C ILE A 251 -22.61 -11.32 17.01
N ALA A 252 -22.06 -10.13 17.28
CA ALA A 252 -22.28 -9.39 18.51
C ALA A 252 -23.75 -8.97 18.71
N ARG A 253 -24.45 -8.66 17.62
CA ARG A 253 -25.87 -8.29 17.61
C ARG A 253 -26.79 -9.50 17.80
N ARG A 254 -26.60 -10.57 17.03
CA ARG A 254 -27.49 -11.74 17.03
C ARG A 254 -27.21 -12.74 18.15
N ARG A 255 -25.96 -12.79 18.62
CA ARG A 255 -25.47 -13.75 19.62
C ARG A 255 -25.94 -15.20 19.36
N PRO A 256 -25.56 -15.80 18.22
CA PRO A 256 -26.08 -17.11 17.80
C PRO A 256 -25.71 -18.21 18.81
N ALA A 257 -26.69 -19.02 19.23
CA ALA A 257 -26.49 -20.09 20.20
C ALA A 257 -25.95 -21.40 19.60
N THR A 258 -26.04 -21.57 18.27
CA THR A 258 -25.62 -22.79 17.57
C THR A 258 -24.64 -22.50 16.45
N ARG A 259 -23.89 -23.53 16.05
CA ARG A 259 -22.92 -23.44 14.95
C ARG A 259 -23.61 -23.16 13.62
N GLU A 260 -24.80 -23.71 13.42
CA GLU A 260 -25.64 -23.51 12.24
C GLU A 260 -26.11 -22.06 12.15
N ALA A 261 -26.56 -21.48 13.27
CA ALA A 261 -26.96 -20.08 13.33
C ALA A 261 -25.77 -19.13 13.10
N LEU A 262 -24.57 -19.50 13.60
CA LEU A 262 -23.34 -18.77 13.33
C LEU A 262 -22.94 -18.85 11.85
N ALA A 263 -23.05 -20.01 11.22
CA ALA A 263 -22.75 -20.22 9.80
C ALA A 263 -23.70 -19.46 8.86
N ALA A 264 -24.92 -19.16 9.31
CA ALA A 264 -25.90 -18.39 8.54
C ALA A 264 -25.59 -16.88 8.50
N ILE A 265 -24.60 -16.39 9.25
CA ILE A 265 -24.20 -14.98 9.25
C ILE A 265 -23.34 -14.68 8.01
N PRO A 266 -23.72 -13.70 7.16
CA PRO A 266 -22.91 -13.29 6.02
C PRO A 266 -21.47 -12.95 6.41
N GLY A 267 -20.51 -13.53 5.70
CA GLY A 267 -19.08 -13.39 5.99
C GLY A 267 -18.50 -14.43 6.95
N VAL A 268 -19.33 -15.27 7.58
CA VAL A 268 -18.89 -16.43 8.37
C VAL A 268 -18.82 -17.67 7.47
N THR A 269 -17.71 -17.79 6.74
CA THR A 269 -17.47 -18.93 5.84
C THR A 269 -16.98 -20.17 6.59
N PRO A 270 -16.95 -21.38 5.97
CA PRO A 270 -16.34 -22.56 6.58
C PRO A 270 -14.89 -22.33 7.03
N SER A 271 -14.12 -21.54 6.28
CA SER A 271 -12.75 -21.15 6.64
C SER A 271 -12.70 -20.25 7.87
N VAL A 272 -13.69 -19.38 8.06
CA VAL A 272 -13.82 -18.56 9.28
C VAL A 272 -14.20 -19.46 10.46
N LEU A 273 -15.18 -20.36 10.29
CA LEU A 273 -15.59 -21.30 11.34
C LEU A 273 -14.43 -22.19 11.80
N GLY A 274 -13.65 -22.74 10.87
CA GLY A 274 -12.48 -23.56 11.21
C GLY A 274 -11.38 -22.78 11.95
N ARG A 275 -11.24 -21.48 11.71
CA ARG A 275 -10.20 -20.65 12.36
C ARG A 275 -10.66 -19.99 13.65
N MET A 276 -11.91 -19.56 13.73
CA MET A 276 -12.43 -18.67 14.77
C MET A 276 -13.63 -19.25 15.52
N GLY A 277 -14.20 -20.37 15.10
CA GLY A 277 -15.47 -20.89 15.63
C GLY A 277 -15.47 -21.09 17.14
N GLU A 278 -14.43 -21.73 17.68
CA GLU A 278 -14.28 -21.92 19.14
C GLU A 278 -14.13 -20.60 19.88
N THR A 279 -13.34 -19.68 19.34
CA THR A 279 -13.13 -18.36 19.95
C THR A 279 -14.40 -17.50 19.93
N ILE A 280 -15.19 -17.60 18.86
CA ILE A 280 -16.50 -16.94 18.76
C ILE A 280 -17.46 -17.54 19.80
N ALA A 281 -17.53 -18.87 19.91
CA ALA A 281 -18.38 -19.53 20.90
C ALA A 281 -18.00 -19.15 22.34
N ALA A 282 -16.70 -19.08 22.65
CA ALA A 282 -16.22 -18.65 23.95
C ALA A 282 -16.60 -17.18 24.25
N ALA A 283 -16.45 -16.28 23.28
CA ALA A 283 -16.85 -14.88 23.42
C ALA A 283 -18.35 -14.71 23.66
N LEU A 284 -19.17 -15.50 22.97
CA LEU A 284 -20.63 -15.51 23.14
C LEU A 284 -21.04 -16.02 24.53
N LYS A 285 -20.39 -17.10 25.01
CA LYS A 285 -20.65 -17.67 26.34
C LYS A 285 -20.26 -16.74 27.49
N ALA A 286 -19.20 -15.95 27.33
CA ALA A 286 -18.72 -15.03 28.36
C ALA A 286 -19.57 -13.75 28.50
N ALA A 287 -20.41 -13.45 27.51
CA ALA A 287 -21.22 -12.22 27.47
C ALA A 287 -22.70 -12.44 27.83
N GLY A 288 -23.15 -13.69 27.86
CA GLY A 288 -24.49 -14.09 28.34
C GLY A 288 -24.45 -14.53 29.79
#